data_AF-A0A0G4N4E6-F1
#
_entry.id   AF-A0A0G4N4E6-F1
#
_cell.length_a   1.000
_cell.length_b   1.000
_cell.length_c   1.000
_cell.angle_alpha   90.00
_cell.angle_beta   90.00
_cell.angle_gamma   90.00
#
_symmetry.space_group_name_H-M   'P 1'
#
loop_
_entity.id
_entity.type
_entity.pdbx_description
1 polymer ?
#
loop_
_entity_poly.entity_id
_entity_poly.type
_entity_poly.pdbx_seq_one_letter_code
_entity_poly.pdbx_strand_id
1 'polypeptide(L)'
;MATFRRRNTRCFCSDTLERLGIKDVNVPQWGDAPLTMDGRPLGDVAGDDENVPVFWGCGVTPQEAVMRADLEGTVMAHAPVHMLVPDCMEDQVLI
;
A
#
# COMPACT_ATOMS: atom_id res chain seq x y z
N MET A 1 4.51 -3.00 2.13
CA MET A 1 3.95 -2.40 0.91
C MET A 1 2.49 -2.11 1.15
N ALA A 2 2.05 -0.86 1.02
CA ALA A 2 0.93 -0.42 1.85
C ALA A 2 0.14 0.84 1.43
N THR A 3 -1.19 0.80 1.58
CA THR A 3 -2.16 1.81 1.08
C THR A 3 -3.29 2.14 2.08
N PHE A 4 -3.81 3.39 2.00
CA PHE A 4 -4.44 4.21 3.07
C PHE A 4 -5.93 3.98 3.46
N ARG A 5 -6.26 3.74 4.75
CA ARG A 5 -7.60 4.03 5.34
C ARG A 5 -7.65 4.10 6.89
N ARG A 6 -8.01 5.27 7.46
CA ARG A 6 -8.14 5.55 8.92
C ARG A 6 -8.90 4.48 9.74
N ARG A 7 -8.23 3.79 10.67
CA ARG A 7 -8.78 3.35 11.99
C ARG A 7 -7.66 3.19 13.05
N ASN A 8 -7.70 4.09 14.05
CA ASN A 8 -7.29 3.91 15.45
C ASN A 8 -6.01 3.12 15.84
N THR A 9 -5.00 3.06 14.98
CA THR A 9 -3.68 2.51 15.32
C THR A 9 -2.65 3.65 15.26
N ARG A 10 -1.83 3.72 16.31
CA ARG A 10 -0.87 4.80 16.63
C ARG A 10 -0.24 5.39 15.36
N CYS A 11 -0.47 6.68 15.13
CA CYS A 11 0.26 7.47 14.14
C CYS A 11 1.76 7.35 14.44
N PHE A 12 2.48 6.57 13.64
CA PHE A 12 3.93 6.54 13.75
C PHE A 12 4.49 7.65 12.85
N CYS A 13 5.20 8.58 13.49
CA CYS A 13 5.85 9.75 12.89
C CYS A 13 6.86 9.36 11.78
N SER A 14 7.40 10.37 11.09
CA SER A 14 8.40 10.36 10.00
C SER A 14 9.33 9.14 9.92
N ASP A 15 9.84 8.66 11.07
CA ASP A 15 10.72 7.48 11.21
C ASP A 15 10.12 6.16 10.66
N THR A 16 8.81 6.09 10.42
CA THR A 16 8.13 4.90 9.89
C THR A 16 8.60 4.50 8.51
N LEU A 17 8.89 5.47 7.65
CA LEU A 17 9.30 5.21 6.27
C LEU A 17 10.61 4.44 6.23
N GLU A 18 11.61 4.90 6.98
CA GLU A 18 12.92 4.25 7.09
C GLU A 18 12.79 2.85 7.71
N ARG A 19 11.99 2.71 8.78
CA ARG A 19 11.76 1.41 9.43
C ARG A 19 11.06 0.38 8.54
N LEU A 20 10.24 0.84 7.59
CA LEU A 20 9.60 0.00 6.58
C LEU A 20 10.46 -0.20 5.32
N GLY A 21 11.64 0.42 5.25
CA GLY A 21 12.53 0.39 4.08
C GLY A 21 12.02 1.19 2.88
N ILE A 22 11.11 2.14 3.09
CA ILE A 22 10.56 3.01 2.06
C ILE A 22 11.50 4.23 1.93
N LYS A 23 12.22 4.30 0.81
CA LYS A 23 13.20 5.37 0.55
C LYS A 23 12.56 6.69 0.11
N ASP A 24 11.52 6.58 -0.72
CA ASP A 24 10.78 7.72 -1.24
C ASP A 24 9.30 7.33 -1.35
N VAL A 25 8.43 8.10 -0.70
CA VAL A 25 6.98 7.85 -0.69
C VAL A 25 6.31 8.32 -1.98
N ASN A 26 6.94 9.24 -2.71
CA ASN A 26 6.43 9.76 -3.97
C ASN A 26 6.71 8.84 -5.16
N VAL A 27 7.54 7.81 -4.98
CA VAL A 27 7.90 6.84 -6.02
C VAL A 27 7.54 5.42 -5.54
N PRO A 28 6.24 5.07 -5.50
CA PRO A 28 5.83 3.75 -5.06
C PRO A 28 6.25 2.67 -6.07
N GLN A 29 6.59 1.48 -5.58
CA GLN A 29 6.89 0.35 -6.48
C GLN A 29 5.63 -0.12 -7.25
N TRP A 30 4.45 0.13 -6.69
CA TRP A 30 3.18 -0.20 -7.33
C TRP A 30 2.15 0.89 -7.09
N GLY A 31 1.32 1.13 -8.12
CA GLY A 31 0.25 2.11 -8.07
C GLY A 31 0.76 3.54 -8.20
N ASP A 32 -0.13 4.48 -7.87
CA ASP A 32 0.14 5.91 -8.00
C ASP A 32 0.70 6.52 -6.71
N ALA A 33 1.43 7.62 -6.87
CA ALA A 33 1.97 8.37 -5.75
C ALA A 33 0.83 8.95 -4.87
N PRO A 34 0.96 8.88 -3.54
CA PRO A 34 -0.04 9.44 -2.64
C PRO A 34 -0.01 10.97 -2.68
N LEU A 35 -1.21 11.57 -2.65
CA LEU A 35 -1.42 13.01 -2.61
C LEU A 35 -2.10 13.42 -1.29
N THR A 36 -1.80 14.62 -0.83
CA THR A 36 -2.52 15.31 0.24
C THR A 36 -3.93 15.71 -0.22
N MET A 37 -4.78 16.15 0.72
CA MET A 37 -6.14 16.63 0.38
C MET A 37 -6.15 17.79 -0.63
N ASP A 38 -5.10 18.63 -0.62
CA ASP A 38 -4.94 19.75 -1.56
C ASP A 38 -4.26 19.33 -2.88
N GLY A 39 -4.04 18.03 -3.09
CA GLY A 39 -3.46 17.48 -4.32
C GLY A 39 -1.94 17.59 -4.44
N ARG A 40 -1.22 17.95 -3.37
CA ARG A 40 0.25 18.00 -3.35
C ARG A 40 0.83 16.61 -3.03
N PRO A 41 2.00 16.23 -3.58
CA PRO A 41 2.70 15.00 -3.20
C PRO A 41 2.87 14.86 -1.68
N LEU A 42 2.63 13.66 -1.14
CA LEU A 42 2.71 13.44 0.30
C LEU A 42 4.13 13.69 0.86
N GLY A 43 5.17 13.44 0.07
CA GLY A 43 6.54 13.71 0.49
C GLY A 43 6.84 15.20 0.73
N ASP A 44 6.08 16.12 0.12
CA ASP A 44 6.29 17.57 0.27
C ASP A 44 5.85 18.09 1.64
N VAL A 45 5.03 17.32 2.36
CA VAL A 45 4.52 17.65 3.70
C VAL A 45 5.05 16.68 4.76
N ALA A 46 6.20 16.06 4.51
CA ALA A 46 6.81 15.14 5.46
C ALA A 46 7.08 15.82 6.82
N GLY A 47 6.57 15.24 7.91
CA GLY A 47 6.68 15.80 9.26
C GLY A 47 5.52 16.72 9.66
N ASP A 48 4.51 16.88 8.80
CA ASP A 48 3.24 17.52 9.16
C ASP A 48 2.36 16.57 9.99
N ASP A 49 1.93 17.05 11.17
CA ASP A 49 1.05 16.30 12.08
C ASP A 49 -0.35 16.07 11.49
N GLU A 50 -0.78 16.88 10.52
CA GLU A 50 -2.07 16.73 9.86
C GLU A 50 -2.06 15.65 8.77
N ASN A 51 -0.90 15.38 8.17
CA ASN A 51 -0.72 14.50 7.00
C ASN A 51 0.16 13.29 7.31
N VAL A 52 -0.30 12.44 8.25
CA VAL A 52 0.43 11.23 8.66
C VAL A 52 0.28 10.08 7.64
N PRO A 53 1.38 9.52 7.11
CA PRO A 53 1.33 8.34 6.24
C PRO A 53 0.93 7.10 7.05
N VAL A 54 -0.01 6.31 6.54
CA VAL A 54 -0.44 5.06 7.18
C VAL A 54 -0.39 3.92 6.18
N PHE A 55 0.02 2.73 6.67
CA PHE A 55 0.40 1.60 5.85
C PHE A 55 -0.34 0.30 6.22
N TRP A 56 -0.79 -0.50 5.23
CA TRP A 56 -1.50 -1.79 5.39
C TRP A 56 -0.97 -2.88 4.45
N GLY A 57 -1.23 -4.16 4.75
CA GLY A 57 -0.93 -5.23 3.79
C GLY A 57 -1.75 -5.07 2.49
N CYS A 58 -1.13 -5.38 1.34
CA CYS A 58 -1.77 -5.32 0.03
C CYS A 58 -1.77 -6.71 -0.65
N GLY A 59 -2.80 -6.98 -1.45
CA GLY A 59 -2.99 -8.24 -2.19
C GLY A 59 -1.94 -8.56 -3.26
N VAL A 60 -1.00 -7.64 -3.51
CA VAL A 60 0.17 -7.84 -4.38
C VAL A 60 1.35 -8.54 -3.69
N THR A 61 1.30 -8.69 -2.36
CA THR A 61 2.37 -9.37 -1.60
C THR A 61 2.66 -10.79 -2.12
N PRO A 62 1.67 -11.63 -2.49
CA PRO A 62 1.92 -12.92 -3.13
C PRO A 62 2.58 -12.80 -4.50
N GLN A 63 2.22 -11.79 -5.30
CA GLN A 63 2.84 -11.56 -6.62
C GLN A 63 4.33 -11.24 -6.43
N GLU A 64 4.62 -10.33 -5.52
CA GLU A 64 5.98 -9.94 -5.13
C GLU A 64 6.80 -11.12 -4.56
N ALA A 65 6.18 -12.00 -3.77
CA ALA A 65 6.84 -13.18 -3.23
C ALA A 65 7.25 -14.16 -4.34
N VAL A 66 6.34 -14.41 -5.29
CA VAL A 66 6.61 -15.29 -6.44
C VAL A 66 7.69 -14.70 -7.35
N MET A 67 7.62 -13.40 -7.66
CA MET A 67 8.62 -12.71 -8.47
C MET A 67 10.01 -12.73 -7.82
N ARG A 68 10.09 -12.56 -6.49
CA ARG A 68 11.38 -12.63 -5.76
C ARG A 68 11.94 -14.04 -5.61
N ALA A 69 11.05 -15.02 -5.45
CA ALA A 69 11.44 -16.42 -5.31
C ALA A 69 11.88 -17.05 -6.65
N ASP A 70 11.64 -16.35 -7.76
CA ASP A 70 11.98 -16.79 -9.13
C ASP A 70 11.43 -18.21 -9.42
N LEU A 71 10.14 -18.40 -9.11
CA LEU A 71 9.51 -19.72 -9.25
C LEU A 71 9.51 -20.18 -10.70
N GLU A 72 9.93 -21.42 -10.92
CA GLU A 72 9.87 -22.05 -12.23
C GLU A 72 8.44 -22.39 -12.65
N GLY A 73 8.17 -22.27 -13.96
CA GLY A 73 6.90 -22.62 -14.57
C GLY A 73 5.98 -21.43 -14.83
N THR A 74 4.70 -21.70 -15.08
CA THR A 74 3.71 -20.68 -15.43
C THR A 74 2.99 -20.18 -14.19
N VAL A 75 3.09 -18.89 -13.91
CA VAL A 75 2.37 -18.20 -12.83
C VAL A 75 1.34 -17.27 -13.45
N MET A 76 0.12 -17.28 -12.90
CA MET A 76 -0.97 -16.40 -13.35
C MET A 76 -1.43 -15.51 -12.19
N ALA A 77 -1.56 -14.23 -12.45
CA ALA A 77 -2.09 -13.24 -11.53
C ALA A 77 -2.94 -12.22 -12.28
N HIS A 78 -3.82 -11.53 -11.56
CA HIS A 78 -4.55 -10.41 -12.14
C HIS A 78 -3.63 -9.21 -12.35
N ALA A 79 -3.91 -8.38 -13.36
CA ALA A 79 -3.20 -7.12 -13.54
C ALA A 79 -3.55 -6.13 -12.41
N PRO A 80 -2.63 -5.22 -12.02
CA PRO A 80 -2.96 -4.14 -11.09
C PRO A 80 -4.21 -3.38 -11.53
N VAL A 81 -5.06 -2.97 -10.58
CA VAL A 81 -6.33 -2.26 -10.83
C VAL A 81 -7.40 -3.11 -11.57
N HIS A 82 -7.12 -4.38 -11.89
CA HIS A 82 -8.06 -5.30 -12.55
C HIS A 82 -8.39 -6.49 -11.64
N MET A 83 -9.08 -6.24 -10.54
CA MET A 83 -9.41 -7.29 -9.55
C MET A 83 -10.66 -8.10 -9.94
N LEU A 84 -10.74 -9.33 -9.43
CA LEU A 84 -11.96 -10.13 -9.47
C LEU A 84 -13.00 -9.49 -8.54
N VAL A 85 -14.22 -9.29 -9.04
CA VAL A 85 -15.35 -8.79 -8.26
C VAL A 85 -16.29 -9.96 -7.96
N PRO A 86 -16.28 -10.51 -6.73
CA PRO A 86 -17.18 -11.59 -6.34
C PRO A 86 -18.56 -11.06 -5.91
N ASP A 87 -19.55 -11.96 -5.87
CA ASP A 87 -20.93 -11.66 -5.41
C ASP A 87 -21.10 -11.67 -3.87
N CYS A 88 -20.01 -11.73 -3.11
CA CYS A 88 -20.04 -11.70 -1.65
C CYS A 88 -19.91 -10.27 -1.11
N MET A 89 -20.63 -9.99 -0.03
CA MET A 89 -20.52 -8.75 0.73
C MET A 89 -19.36 -8.82 1.73
N GLU A 90 -18.76 -7.67 2.06
CA GLU A 90 -17.62 -7.58 2.98
C GLU A 90 -17.91 -8.21 4.35
N ASP A 91 -19.12 -8.02 4.88
CA ASP A 91 -19.57 -8.57 6.16
C ASP A 91 -19.76 -10.10 6.16
N GLN A 92 -19.78 -10.73 4.98
CA GLN A 92 -19.84 -12.18 4.85
C GLN A 92 -18.46 -12.84 4.91
N VAL A 93 -17.38 -12.06 4.75
CA VAL A 93 -16.00 -12.55 4.69
C VAL A 93 -15.09 -11.97 5.78
N LEU A 94 -15.50 -10.89 6.44
CA LEU A 94 -14.84 -10.39 7.64
C LEU A 94 -15.31 -11.20 8.85
N ILE A 95 -14.37 -11.91 9.49
CA ILE A 95 -14.55 -12.64 10.75
C ILE A 95 -14.24 -11.73 11.94
#